data_AF-A0A410G4Q0-F1
#
_entry.id   AF-A0A410G4Q0-F1
#
_cell.length_a   1.000
_cell.length_b   1.000
_cell.length_c   1.000
_cell.angle_alpha   90.00
_cell.angle_beta   90.00
_cell.angle_gamma   90.00
#
_symmetry.space_group_name_H-M   'P 1'
#
loop_
_entity.id
_entity.type
_entity.pdbx_description
1 polymer ?
#
loop_
_entity_poly.entity_id
_entity_poly.type
_entity_poly.pdbx_seq_one_letter_code
_entity_poly.pdbx_strand_id
1 'polypeptide(L)'
;MKKNEKDLLIWLLILAIVFIVLIKFVLADITEILDKGSEFGEIIYNLSLAYISSYIFYQIVVAIPQKRNEKNIHESTSFISYGIIHSGSRIVKPKKSQEAYLDITDSANEISESEFENICKSIGLYDTFDFKWTKSEISQITYLEHFKKTRKKIIENKSELFAFMPHLETEHIKLINEIVQSPFISMGHHYLENEKILDKKEKLDFMFPMLFDFYTKIRRLNKYMNGIKL
;
A
#
# COMPACT_ATOMS: atom_id res chain seq x y z
N MET A 1 19.98 -0.60 -2.77
CA MET A 1 21.22 -1.38 -3.02
C MET A 1 20.88 -2.49 -4.00
N LYS A 2 21.48 -2.47 -5.19
CA LYS A 2 21.22 -3.47 -6.24
C LYS A 2 21.63 -4.84 -5.71
N LYS A 3 20.95 -5.91 -6.15
CA LYS A 3 21.22 -7.30 -5.70
C LYS A 3 22.72 -7.62 -5.72
N ASN A 4 23.41 -7.21 -6.79
CA ASN A 4 24.84 -7.42 -7.00
C ASN A 4 25.75 -6.76 -5.95
N GLU A 5 25.35 -5.62 -5.36
CA GLU A 5 26.14 -4.89 -4.34
C GLU A 5 26.05 -5.60 -2.97
N LYS A 6 24.88 -6.17 -2.63
CA LYS A 6 24.70 -7.00 -1.43
C LYS A 6 25.57 -8.24 -1.50
N ASP A 7 25.54 -8.91 -2.64
CA ASP A 7 26.26 -10.15 -2.87
C ASP A 7 27.77 -9.91 -2.78
N LEU A 8 28.27 -8.80 -3.33
CA LEU A 8 29.69 -8.42 -3.23
C LEU A 8 30.15 -8.24 -1.77
N LEU A 9 29.38 -7.51 -0.94
CA LEU A 9 29.75 -7.26 0.45
C LEU A 9 29.78 -8.56 1.28
N ILE A 10 28.88 -9.50 0.99
CA ILE A 10 28.84 -10.82 1.61
C ILE A 10 30.06 -11.66 1.17
N TRP A 11 30.40 -11.64 -0.12
CA TRP A 11 31.60 -12.33 -0.62
C TRP A 11 32.88 -11.81 0.03
N LEU A 12 33.03 -10.50 0.16
CA LEU A 12 34.17 -9.89 0.85
C LEU A 12 34.21 -10.26 2.34
N LEU A 13 33.05 -10.42 2.99
CA LEU A 13 32.98 -10.88 4.38
C LEU A 13 33.47 -12.32 4.51
N ILE A 14 33.01 -13.21 3.62
CA ILE A 14 33.45 -14.60 3.58
C ILE A 14 34.96 -14.67 3.37
N LEU A 15 35.49 -13.89 2.43
CA LEU A 15 36.91 -13.80 2.14
C LEU A 15 37.72 -13.33 3.37
N ALA A 16 37.25 -12.29 4.06
CA ALA A 16 37.90 -11.79 5.28
C ALA A 16 37.93 -12.84 6.41
N ILE A 17 36.84 -13.60 6.59
CA ILE A 17 36.78 -14.70 7.56
C ILE A 17 37.77 -15.80 7.17
N VAL A 18 37.83 -16.17 5.88
CA VAL A 18 38.77 -17.18 5.37
C VAL A 18 40.21 -16.74 5.63
N PHE A 19 40.57 -15.49 5.35
CA PHE A 19 41.92 -14.98 5.62
C PHE A 19 42.28 -15.03 7.10
N ILE A 20 41.36 -14.64 7.99
CA ILE A 20 41.58 -14.75 9.44
C ILE A 20 41.86 -16.20 9.84
N VAL A 21 41.09 -17.15 9.32
CA VAL A 21 41.27 -18.57 9.64
C VAL A 21 42.62 -19.09 9.10
N LEU A 22 42.95 -18.78 7.85
CA LEU A 22 44.21 -19.19 7.23
C LEU A 22 45.41 -18.62 7.98
N ILE A 23 45.42 -17.31 8.24
CA ILE A 23 46.56 -16.65 8.91
C ILE A 23 46.75 -17.20 10.33
N LYS A 24 45.65 -17.36 11.09
CA LYS A 24 45.75 -17.71 12.51
C LYS A 24 45.95 -19.20 12.78
N PHE A 25 45.43 -20.08 11.93
CA PHE A 25 45.44 -21.53 12.19
C PHE A 25 46.30 -22.34 11.22
N VAL A 26 46.62 -21.79 10.05
CA VAL A 26 47.41 -22.51 9.03
C VAL A 26 48.80 -21.92 8.89
N LEU A 27 48.92 -20.60 8.78
CA LEU A 27 50.20 -19.95 8.51
C LEU A 27 50.99 -19.57 9.77
N ALA A 28 50.36 -19.54 10.95
CA ALA A 28 51.01 -19.10 12.19
C ALA A 28 52.23 -19.95 12.61
N ASP A 29 52.22 -21.25 12.29
CA ASP A 29 53.26 -22.21 12.71
C ASP A 29 54.25 -22.58 11.58
N ILE A 30 54.16 -21.95 10.41
CA ILE A 30 55.01 -22.27 9.25
C ILE A 30 56.23 -21.34 9.23
N THR A 31 57.43 -21.92 9.05
CA THR A 31 58.67 -21.16 8.83
C THR A 31 58.57 -20.23 7.63
N GLU A 32 58.98 -18.97 7.80
CA GLU A 32 58.86 -17.93 6.77
C GLU A 32 59.57 -18.32 5.46
N ILE A 33 58.81 -18.36 4.36
CA ILE A 33 59.33 -18.62 3.01
C ILE A 33 59.69 -17.30 2.30
N LEU A 34 58.99 -16.21 2.66
CA LEU A 34 59.17 -14.87 2.12
C LEU A 34 59.66 -13.95 3.24
N ASP A 35 60.69 -13.15 2.94
CA ASP A 35 61.15 -12.08 3.84
C ASP A 35 59.98 -11.11 4.11
N LYS A 36 59.68 -10.88 5.40
CA LYS A 36 58.51 -10.11 5.91
C LYS A 36 57.12 -10.71 5.66
N GLY A 37 57.02 -12.02 5.40
CA GLY A 37 55.73 -12.69 5.25
C GLY A 37 54.79 -12.51 6.45
N SER A 38 55.33 -12.54 7.67
CA SER A 38 54.56 -12.31 8.90
C SER A 38 53.95 -10.91 8.97
N GLU A 39 54.71 -9.85 8.65
CA GLU A 39 54.22 -8.46 8.65
C GLU A 39 53.05 -8.28 7.67
N PHE A 40 53.15 -8.87 6.47
CA PHE A 40 52.09 -8.81 5.47
C PHE A 40 50.82 -9.56 5.91
N GLY A 41 51.00 -10.73 6.55
CA GLY A 41 49.91 -11.48 7.17
C GLY A 41 49.18 -10.67 8.24
N GLU A 42 49.92 -9.94 9.09
CA GLU A 42 49.34 -9.08 10.11
C GLU A 42 48.51 -7.93 9.51
N ILE A 43 49.00 -7.30 8.43
CA ILE A 43 48.25 -6.27 7.71
C ILE A 43 46.93 -6.83 7.17
N ILE A 44 46.95 -7.98 6.49
CA ILE A 44 45.73 -8.62 5.96
C ILE A 44 44.79 -9.00 7.09
N TYR A 45 45.31 -9.51 8.20
CA TYR A 45 44.53 -9.86 9.38
C TYR A 45 43.80 -8.65 9.96
N ASN A 46 44.53 -7.55 10.19
CA ASN A 46 43.98 -6.31 10.72
C ASN A 46 42.95 -5.69 9.77
N LEU A 47 43.22 -5.72 8.46
CA LEU A 47 42.27 -5.27 7.44
C LEU A 47 40.99 -6.12 7.42
N SER A 48 41.13 -7.44 7.56
CA SER A 48 40.00 -8.37 7.61
C SER A 48 39.13 -8.14 8.85
N LEU A 49 39.75 -7.92 10.01
CA LEU A 49 39.04 -7.55 11.25
C LEU A 49 38.33 -6.19 11.12
N ALA A 50 39.02 -5.18 10.58
CA ALA A 50 38.45 -3.86 10.35
C ALA A 50 37.25 -3.93 9.39
N TYR A 51 37.35 -4.73 8.32
CA TYR A 51 36.25 -4.96 7.39
C TYR A 51 35.06 -5.65 8.07
N ILE A 52 35.28 -6.72 8.85
CA ILE A 52 34.22 -7.42 9.59
C ILE A 52 33.51 -6.45 10.54
N SER A 53 34.28 -5.67 11.32
CA SER A 53 33.73 -4.66 12.23
C SER A 53 32.88 -3.63 11.47
N SER A 54 33.43 -3.05 10.39
CA SER A 54 32.72 -2.10 9.54
C SER A 54 31.44 -2.69 8.92
N TYR A 55 31.48 -3.96 8.51
CA TYR A 55 30.31 -4.65 7.97
C TYR A 55 29.21 -4.82 9.03
N ILE A 56 29.57 -5.21 10.26
CA ILE A 56 28.63 -5.32 11.38
C ILE A 56 28.00 -3.95 11.67
N PHE A 57 28.82 -2.90 11.77
CA PHE A 57 28.32 -1.53 11.97
C PHE A 57 27.40 -1.09 10.84
N TYR A 58 27.75 -1.36 9.58
CA TYR A 58 26.89 -1.08 8.44
C TYR A 58 25.53 -1.80 8.55
N GLN A 59 25.51 -3.07 8.95
CA GLN A 59 24.26 -3.80 9.13
C GLN A 59 23.38 -3.14 10.21
N ILE A 60 23.96 -2.79 11.36
CA ILE A 60 23.23 -2.21 12.49
C ILE A 60 22.75 -0.79 12.20
N VAL A 61 23.59 0.05 11.62
CA VAL A 61 23.35 1.50 11.47
C VAL A 61 22.58 1.81 10.18
N VAL A 62 22.80 1.05 9.11
CA VAL A 62 22.25 1.38 7.79
C VAL A 62 21.25 0.33 7.33
N ALA A 63 21.68 -0.93 7.18
CA ALA A 63 20.87 -1.92 6.48
C ALA A 63 19.60 -2.34 7.24
N ILE A 64 19.69 -2.56 8.56
CA ILE A 64 18.54 -2.93 9.40
C ILE A 64 17.54 -1.77 9.51
N PRO A 65 17.95 -0.53 9.86
CA PRO A 65 17.03 0.61 9.90
C PRO A 65 16.38 0.89 8.54
N GLN A 66 17.13 0.80 7.44
CA GLN A 66 16.58 0.98 6.10
C GLN A 66 15.51 -0.06 5.78
N LYS A 67 15.77 -1.36 6.02
CA LYS A 67 14.76 -2.42 5.82
C LYS A 67 13.53 -2.22 6.70
N ARG A 68 13.71 -1.81 7.95
CA ARG A 68 12.60 -1.49 8.86
C ARG A 68 11.78 -0.31 8.33
N ASN A 69 12.43 0.73 7.83
CA ASN A 69 11.76 1.89 7.24
C ASN A 69 11.01 1.49 5.97
N GLU A 70 11.61 0.71 5.07
CA GLU A 70 10.95 0.18 3.86
C GLU A 70 9.69 -0.63 4.24
N LYS A 71 9.79 -1.50 5.25
CA LYS A 71 8.65 -2.26 5.76
C LYS A 71 7.56 -1.35 6.33
N ASN A 72 7.93 -0.41 7.20
CA ASN A 72 6.98 0.52 7.82
C ASN A 72 6.28 1.40 6.79
N ILE A 73 7.02 1.86 5.77
CA ILE A 73 6.45 2.62 4.65
C ILE A 73 5.47 1.74 3.89
N HIS A 74 5.85 0.52 3.51
CA HIS A 74 4.96 -0.40 2.81
C HIS A 74 3.68 -0.72 3.59
N GLU A 75 3.79 -0.98 4.90
CA GLU A 75 2.64 -1.19 5.78
C GLU A 75 1.73 0.05 5.84
N SER A 76 2.31 1.23 5.98
CA SER A 76 1.57 2.50 6.02
C SER A 76 0.85 2.77 4.69
N THR A 77 1.56 2.66 3.56
CA THR A 77 0.98 2.88 2.23
C THR A 77 -0.11 1.86 1.93
N SER A 78 0.09 0.59 2.30
CA SER A 78 -0.92 -0.47 2.12
C SER A 78 -2.16 -0.18 2.96
N PHE A 79 -1.99 0.19 4.22
CA PHE A 79 -3.10 0.55 5.11
C PHE A 79 -3.93 1.70 4.54
N ILE A 80 -3.27 2.77 4.06
CA ILE A 80 -3.95 3.93 3.48
C ILE A 80 -4.69 3.55 2.18
N SER A 81 -4.06 2.74 1.31
CA SER A 81 -4.68 2.26 0.08
C SER A 81 -5.89 1.37 0.34
N TYR A 82 -5.82 0.47 1.32
CA TYR A 82 -7.00 -0.29 1.78
C TYR A 82 -8.06 0.63 2.39
N GLY A 83 -7.68 1.74 3.02
CA GLY A 83 -8.61 2.78 3.44
C GLY A 83 -9.39 3.39 2.28
N ILE A 84 -8.75 3.62 1.12
CA ILE A 84 -9.41 4.09 -0.11
C ILE A 84 -10.34 3.01 -0.66
N ILE A 85 -9.85 1.77 -0.78
CA ILE A 85 -10.64 0.61 -1.25
C ILE A 85 -11.88 0.43 -0.39
N HIS A 86 -11.73 0.43 0.94
CA HIS A 86 -12.82 0.25 1.89
C HIS A 86 -13.82 1.39 1.89
N SER A 87 -13.37 2.62 1.67
CA SER A 87 -14.27 3.77 1.55
C SER A 87 -15.08 3.66 0.26
N GLY A 88 -14.42 3.33 -0.86
CA GLY A 88 -15.09 3.15 -2.15
C GLY A 88 -15.96 1.90 -2.23
N SER A 89 -15.61 0.83 -1.50
CA SER A 89 -16.35 -0.43 -1.49
C SER A 89 -17.76 -0.31 -0.97
N ARG A 90 -17.99 0.69 -0.13
CA ARG A 90 -19.25 0.92 0.55
C ARG A 90 -20.15 1.87 -0.23
N ILE A 91 -19.79 2.30 -1.44
CA ILE A 91 -20.50 3.37 -2.14
C ILE A 91 -21.98 3.05 -2.33
N VAL A 92 -22.31 1.83 -2.75
CA VAL A 92 -23.71 1.40 -2.86
C VAL A 92 -23.91 0.16 -1.99
N LYS A 93 -24.76 0.26 -0.96
CA LYS A 93 -25.14 -0.86 -0.08
C LYS A 93 -26.62 -1.22 -0.28
N PRO A 94 -26.98 -2.45 -0.64
CA PRO A 94 -28.39 -2.81 -0.69
C PRO A 94 -29.06 -2.59 0.68
N LYS A 95 -30.30 -2.05 0.66
CA LYS A 95 -31.15 -1.84 1.85
C LYS A 95 -31.44 -3.22 2.49
N LYS A 96 -30.72 -3.55 3.56
CA LYS A 96 -30.95 -4.58 4.60
C LYS A 96 -31.98 -5.70 4.30
N SER A 97 -31.52 -6.95 4.29
CA SER A 97 -32.00 -8.06 5.17
C SER A 97 -31.49 -9.44 4.73
N GLN A 98 -30.89 -9.56 3.55
CA GLN A 98 -30.27 -10.80 3.09
C GLN A 98 -28.74 -10.71 3.13
N GLU A 99 -28.15 -11.80 3.56
CA GLU A 99 -26.74 -12.09 3.68
C GLU A 99 -26.02 -11.86 2.35
N ALA A 100 -25.35 -10.71 2.22
CA ALA A 100 -24.07 -10.54 1.55
C ALA A 100 -23.78 -9.04 1.54
N TYR A 101 -22.74 -8.62 2.26
CA TYR A 101 -22.16 -7.31 1.97
C TYR A 101 -21.70 -7.32 0.51
N LEU A 102 -22.02 -6.28 -0.27
CA LEU A 102 -21.26 -5.99 -1.49
C LEU A 102 -19.86 -5.55 -1.05
N ASP A 103 -19.04 -6.53 -0.72
CA ASP A 103 -17.68 -6.26 -0.32
C ASP A 103 -16.82 -6.16 -1.58
N ILE A 104 -16.56 -4.91 -1.99
CA ILE A 104 -15.28 -4.45 -2.57
C ILE A 104 -14.14 -5.46 -2.63
N THR A 105 -13.85 -5.97 -1.44
CA THR A 105 -12.63 -6.70 -1.17
C THR A 105 -12.68 -8.14 -1.64
N ASP A 106 -13.88 -8.71 -1.82
CA ASP A 106 -14.05 -10.06 -2.36
C ASP A 106 -14.05 -10.02 -3.89
N SER A 107 -12.96 -10.49 -4.50
CA SER A 107 -12.80 -10.58 -5.96
C SER A 107 -13.79 -11.55 -6.62
N ALA A 108 -14.44 -12.44 -5.86
CA ALA A 108 -15.42 -13.38 -6.40
C ALA A 108 -16.81 -12.76 -6.66
N ASN A 109 -17.08 -11.57 -6.11
CA ASN A 109 -18.39 -10.90 -6.15
C ASN A 109 -18.37 -9.63 -7.01
N GLU A 110 -17.86 -9.73 -8.25
CA GLU A 110 -17.95 -8.63 -9.22
C GLU A 110 -19.40 -8.52 -9.70
N ILE A 111 -20.01 -7.33 -9.50
CA ILE A 111 -21.37 -7.07 -9.96
C ILE A 111 -21.33 -6.51 -11.36
N SER A 112 -22.24 -7.01 -12.19
CA SER A 112 -22.40 -6.51 -13.55
C SER A 112 -22.93 -5.08 -13.54
N GLU A 113 -22.72 -4.38 -14.66
CA GLU A 113 -23.23 -3.02 -14.85
C GLU A 113 -24.75 -2.94 -14.67
N SER A 114 -25.49 -3.92 -15.20
CA SER A 114 -26.95 -3.97 -15.09
C SER A 114 -27.43 -4.23 -13.65
N GLU A 115 -26.73 -5.09 -12.88
CA GLU A 115 -27.00 -5.28 -11.46
C GLU A 115 -26.74 -3.99 -10.68
N PHE A 116 -25.62 -3.31 -10.95
CA PHE A 116 -25.28 -2.03 -10.33
C PHE A 116 -26.35 -0.97 -10.62
N GLU A 117 -26.80 -0.89 -11.87
CA GLU A 117 -27.86 0.02 -12.31
C GLU A 117 -29.18 -0.25 -11.59
N ASN A 118 -29.58 -1.52 -11.47
CA ASN A 118 -30.78 -1.93 -10.75
C ASN A 118 -30.71 -1.52 -9.27
N ILE A 119 -29.55 -1.67 -8.64
CA ILE A 119 -29.37 -1.21 -7.26
C ILE A 119 -29.53 0.31 -7.19
N CYS A 120 -28.93 1.07 -8.11
CA CYS A 120 -29.06 2.54 -8.14
C CYS A 120 -30.52 3.00 -8.31
N LYS A 121 -31.31 2.30 -9.14
CA LYS A 121 -32.75 2.56 -9.33
C LYS A 121 -33.60 2.22 -8.09
N SER A 122 -33.10 1.38 -7.19
CA SER A 122 -33.82 0.94 -5.99
C SER A 122 -33.56 1.82 -4.75
N ILE A 123 -32.53 2.65 -4.78
CA ILE A 123 -32.07 3.45 -3.63
C ILE A 123 -32.32 4.93 -3.88
N GLY A 124 -32.99 5.58 -2.93
CA GLY A 124 -33.11 7.04 -2.85
C GLY A 124 -31.85 7.70 -2.30
N LEU A 125 -31.50 8.88 -2.76
CA LEU A 125 -30.36 9.65 -2.26
C LEU A 125 -30.50 10.02 -0.77
N TYR A 126 -31.73 10.22 -0.30
CA TYR A 126 -32.06 10.49 1.09
C TYR A 126 -32.49 9.26 1.87
N ASP A 127 -32.44 8.06 1.26
CA ASP A 127 -32.68 6.84 1.98
C ASP A 127 -31.61 6.62 3.05
N THR A 128 -32.06 6.23 4.24
CA THR A 128 -31.17 5.88 5.35
C THR A 128 -30.80 4.41 5.32
N PHE A 129 -29.59 4.10 5.75
CA PHE A 129 -29.15 2.74 6.03
C PHE A 129 -28.31 2.69 7.30
N ASP A 130 -28.22 1.49 7.89
CA ASP A 130 -27.36 1.26 9.05
C ASP A 130 -25.89 1.25 8.63
N PHE A 131 -25.17 2.28 9.04
CA PHE A 131 -23.73 2.33 8.90
C PHE A 131 -23.08 1.84 10.19
N LYS A 132 -22.41 0.70 10.11
CA LYS A 132 -21.56 0.19 11.18
C LYS A 132 -20.20 0.88 11.13
N TRP A 133 -19.92 1.72 12.11
CA TRP A 133 -18.61 2.34 12.33
C TRP A 133 -17.66 1.36 13.00
N THR A 134 -18.15 0.68 14.03
CA THR A 134 -17.42 -0.32 14.84
C THR A 134 -18.32 -1.53 15.10
N LYS A 135 -17.83 -2.52 15.86
CA LYS A 135 -18.64 -3.71 16.23
C LYS A 135 -19.88 -3.33 17.05
N SER A 136 -19.86 -2.21 17.77
CA SER A 136 -20.90 -1.81 18.74
C SER A 136 -21.69 -0.57 18.34
N GLU A 137 -21.20 0.24 17.39
CA GLU A 137 -21.83 1.52 17.04
C GLU A 137 -22.43 1.47 15.63
N ILE A 138 -23.76 1.61 15.59
CA ILE A 138 -24.55 1.70 14.36
C ILE A 138 -25.19 3.08 14.32
N SER A 139 -24.88 3.86 13.28
CA SER A 139 -25.58 5.12 13.01
C SER A 139 -26.43 4.96 11.76
N GLN A 140 -27.62 5.54 11.77
CA GLN A 140 -28.38 5.73 10.55
C GLN A 140 -27.84 6.97 9.84
N ILE A 141 -27.39 6.79 8.60
CA ILE A 141 -26.95 7.90 7.74
C ILE A 141 -27.66 7.80 6.40
N THR A 142 -27.84 8.94 5.74
CA THR A 142 -28.35 8.96 4.36
C THR A 142 -27.26 8.61 3.36
N TYR A 143 -27.66 8.21 2.15
CA TYR A 143 -26.73 8.04 1.02
C TYR A 143 -25.97 9.33 0.68
N LEU A 144 -26.66 10.48 0.72
CA LEU A 144 -26.04 11.79 0.54
C LEU A 144 -24.88 12.03 1.52
N GLU A 145 -25.13 11.84 2.81
CA GLU A 145 -24.10 11.99 3.86
C GLU A 145 -22.96 10.99 3.68
N HIS A 146 -23.30 9.74 3.34
CA HIS A 146 -22.32 8.70 3.07
C HIS A 146 -21.40 9.06 1.89
N PHE A 147 -21.94 9.57 0.79
CA PHE A 147 -21.15 10.03 -0.35
C PHE A 147 -20.25 11.21 0.00
N LYS A 148 -20.77 12.21 0.72
CA LYS A 148 -19.97 13.35 1.22
C LYS A 148 -18.77 12.85 2.04
N LYS A 149 -19.02 11.94 2.98
CA LYS A 149 -17.97 11.36 3.85
C LYS A 149 -16.98 10.50 3.06
N THR A 150 -17.45 9.68 2.13
CA THR A 150 -16.61 8.82 1.28
C THR A 150 -15.66 9.66 0.43
N ARG A 151 -16.17 10.70 -0.24
CA ARG A 151 -15.34 11.63 -1.03
C ARG A 151 -14.26 12.29 -0.19
N LYS A 152 -14.65 12.87 0.95
CA LYS A 152 -13.72 13.50 1.89
C LYS A 152 -12.62 12.52 2.31
N LYS A 153 -12.99 11.31 2.74
CA LYS A 153 -12.04 10.31 3.22
C LYS A 153 -11.06 9.86 2.13
N ILE A 154 -11.50 9.72 0.88
CA ILE A 154 -10.63 9.36 -0.24
C ILE A 154 -9.63 10.48 -0.54
N ILE A 155 -10.05 11.74 -0.52
CA ILE A 155 -9.17 12.90 -0.74
C ILE A 155 -8.13 13.01 0.39
N GLU A 156 -8.55 12.79 1.64
CA GLU A 156 -7.65 12.75 2.80
C GLU A 156 -6.62 11.62 2.67
N ASN A 157 -7.08 10.38 2.43
CA ASN A 157 -6.21 9.22 2.27
C ASN A 157 -5.26 9.39 1.07
N LYS A 158 -5.69 9.98 -0.04
CA LYS A 158 -4.80 10.31 -1.17
C LYS A 158 -3.69 11.25 -0.73
N SER A 159 -4.03 12.30 0.01
CA SER A 159 -3.05 13.30 0.48
C SER A 159 -2.03 12.66 1.43
N GLU A 160 -2.49 11.79 2.31
CA GLU A 160 -1.63 11.01 3.22
C GLU A 160 -0.75 10.03 2.45
N LEU A 161 -1.30 9.28 1.49
CA LEU A 161 -0.56 8.34 0.65
C LEU A 161 0.54 9.04 -0.16
N PHE A 162 0.24 10.22 -0.70
CA PHE A 162 1.18 10.98 -1.54
C PHE A 162 2.32 11.61 -0.73
N ALA A 163 2.22 11.68 0.60
CA ALA A 163 3.38 11.98 1.44
C ALA A 163 4.50 10.92 1.28
N PHE A 164 4.15 9.70 0.86
CA PHE A 164 5.07 8.60 0.57
C PHE A 164 5.36 8.42 -0.93
N MET A 165 4.96 9.37 -1.80
CA MET A 165 5.08 9.26 -3.25
C MET A 165 6.46 8.80 -3.77
N PRO A 166 7.61 9.24 -3.22
CA PRO A 166 8.93 8.75 -3.66
C PRO A 166 9.15 7.24 -3.49
N HIS A 167 8.32 6.58 -2.68
CA HIS A 167 8.40 5.16 -2.37
C HIS A 167 7.27 4.34 -3.02
N LEU A 168 6.38 4.97 -3.79
CA LEU A 168 5.27 4.31 -4.47
C LEU A 168 5.64 3.91 -5.88
N GLU A 169 5.10 2.78 -6.34
CA GLU A 169 5.18 2.38 -7.74
C GLU A 169 4.32 3.28 -8.63
N THR A 170 4.76 3.52 -9.86
CA THR A 170 4.06 4.36 -10.83
C THR A 170 2.63 3.89 -11.09
N GLU A 171 2.39 2.58 -11.19
CA GLU A 171 1.04 2.04 -11.43
C GLU A 171 0.12 2.28 -10.22
N HIS A 172 0.63 2.18 -9.01
CA HIS A 172 -0.13 2.54 -7.81
C HIS A 172 -0.56 4.01 -7.84
N ILE A 173 0.37 4.92 -8.14
CA ILE A 173 0.09 6.36 -8.25
C ILE A 173 -0.97 6.62 -9.31
N LYS A 174 -0.86 5.95 -10.46
CA LYS A 174 -1.82 6.08 -11.57
C LYS A 174 -3.23 5.65 -11.16
N LEU A 175 -3.39 4.47 -10.56
CA LEU A 175 -4.69 3.96 -10.11
C LEU A 175 -5.35 4.91 -9.10
N ILE A 176 -4.58 5.44 -8.15
CA ILE A 176 -5.07 6.41 -7.18
C ILE A 176 -5.52 7.72 -7.86
N ASN A 177 -4.75 8.21 -8.83
CA ASN A 177 -5.13 9.39 -9.59
C ASN A 177 -6.39 9.16 -10.44
N GLU A 178 -6.54 8.01 -11.08
CA GLU A 178 -7.76 7.64 -11.83
C GLU A 178 -9.00 7.68 -10.93
N ILE A 179 -8.89 7.18 -9.70
CA ILE A 179 -9.97 7.24 -8.70
C ILE A 179 -10.31 8.68 -8.34
N VAL A 180 -9.30 9.50 -8.00
CA VAL A 180 -9.51 10.89 -7.56
C VAL A 180 -10.03 11.77 -8.68
N GLN A 181 -9.67 11.48 -9.93
CA GLN A 181 -10.13 12.18 -11.11
C GLN A 181 -11.50 11.67 -11.61
N SER A 182 -12.01 10.55 -11.07
CA SER A 182 -13.34 10.06 -11.44
C SER A 182 -14.41 11.17 -11.25
N PRO A 183 -15.42 11.24 -12.13
CA PRO A 183 -16.44 12.29 -12.04
C PRO A 183 -17.13 12.34 -10.67
N PHE A 184 -17.34 11.18 -10.04
CA PHE A 184 -17.90 11.11 -8.69
C PHE A 184 -17.03 11.85 -7.66
N ILE A 185 -15.71 11.66 -7.69
CA ILE A 185 -14.83 12.34 -6.74
C ILE A 185 -14.61 13.81 -7.14
N SER A 186 -14.29 14.09 -8.40
CA SER A 186 -13.91 15.43 -8.86
C SER A 186 -15.10 16.40 -8.94
N MET A 187 -16.21 15.99 -9.56
CA MET A 187 -17.38 16.84 -9.81
C MET A 187 -18.52 16.60 -8.81
N GLY A 188 -18.49 15.52 -8.04
CA GLY A 188 -19.56 15.16 -7.11
C GLY A 188 -19.89 16.23 -6.07
N HIS A 189 -18.97 17.13 -5.71
CA HIS A 189 -19.25 18.23 -4.78
C HIS A 189 -20.34 19.17 -5.30
N HIS A 190 -20.37 19.44 -6.61
CA HIS A 190 -21.39 20.32 -7.20
C HIS A 190 -22.81 19.80 -6.99
N TYR A 191 -22.99 18.48 -7.02
CA TYR A 191 -24.28 17.83 -6.81
C TYR A 191 -24.55 17.63 -5.31
N LEU A 192 -23.59 17.07 -4.58
CA LEU A 192 -23.81 16.61 -3.22
C LEU A 192 -23.83 17.75 -2.20
N GLU A 193 -23.11 18.85 -2.42
CA GLU A 193 -23.01 19.95 -1.45
C GLU A 193 -24.07 21.04 -1.67
N ASN A 194 -24.77 21.02 -2.80
CA ASN A 194 -25.81 21.99 -3.12
C ASN A 194 -27.21 21.36 -3.02
N GLU A 195 -27.69 21.22 -1.77
CA GLU A 195 -28.96 20.56 -1.45
C GLU A 195 -30.20 21.21 -2.08
N LYS A 196 -30.08 22.43 -2.62
CA LYS A 196 -31.17 23.13 -3.32
C LYS A 196 -31.39 22.60 -4.74
N ILE A 197 -30.42 21.89 -5.32
CA ILE A 197 -30.47 21.37 -6.69
C ILE A 197 -31.11 19.98 -6.73
N LEU A 198 -31.07 19.22 -5.64
CA LEU A 198 -31.49 17.83 -5.57
C LEU A 198 -32.94 17.70 -5.07
N ASP A 199 -33.77 16.93 -5.79
CA ASP A 199 -35.09 16.54 -5.28
C ASP A 199 -34.93 15.54 -4.12
N LYS A 200 -35.75 15.66 -3.08
CA LYS A 200 -35.80 14.68 -1.99
C LYS A 200 -36.20 13.28 -2.45
N LYS A 201 -36.82 13.17 -3.62
CA LYS A 201 -37.22 11.90 -4.27
C LYS A 201 -36.17 11.37 -5.25
N GLU A 202 -35.06 12.08 -5.43
CA GLU A 202 -34.00 11.67 -6.35
C GLU A 202 -33.45 10.29 -5.95
N LYS A 203 -33.34 9.39 -6.91
CA LYS A 203 -32.74 8.06 -6.74
C LYS A 203 -31.24 8.11 -7.00
N LEU A 204 -30.52 7.00 -7.00
CA LEU A 204 -29.08 7.01 -7.32
C LEU A 204 -28.81 6.87 -8.83
N ASP A 205 -29.83 6.54 -9.62
CA ASP A 205 -29.73 6.31 -11.07
C ASP A 205 -29.27 7.55 -11.85
N PHE A 206 -29.60 8.78 -11.40
CA PHE A 206 -29.07 9.99 -12.03
C PHE A 206 -27.53 10.09 -11.97
N MET A 207 -26.88 9.45 -10.97
CA MET A 207 -25.43 9.39 -10.83
C MET A 207 -24.81 8.08 -11.33
N PHE A 208 -25.63 7.17 -11.86
CA PHE A 208 -25.21 5.80 -12.17
C PHE A 208 -23.88 5.73 -12.95
N PRO A 209 -23.69 6.45 -14.09
CA PRO A 209 -22.44 6.34 -14.85
C PRO A 209 -21.21 6.73 -14.04
N MET A 210 -21.34 7.74 -13.17
CA MET A 210 -20.25 8.23 -12.33
C MET A 210 -19.95 7.27 -11.17
N LEU A 211 -20.99 6.69 -10.57
CA LEU A 211 -20.86 5.71 -9.49
C LEU A 211 -20.26 4.40 -9.99
N PHE A 212 -20.66 3.94 -11.17
CA PHE A 212 -20.13 2.73 -11.78
C PHE A 212 -18.67 2.89 -12.25
N ASP A 213 -18.33 4.01 -12.89
CA ASP A 213 -16.93 4.36 -13.21
C ASP A 213 -16.05 4.38 -11.95
N PHE A 214 -16.52 5.00 -10.87
CA PHE A 214 -15.81 5.00 -9.60
C PHE A 214 -15.68 3.58 -9.00
N TYR A 215 -16.75 2.78 -9.03
CA TYR A 215 -16.75 1.38 -8.59
C TYR A 215 -15.68 0.55 -9.30
N THR A 216 -15.62 0.63 -10.64
CA THR A 216 -14.66 -0.13 -11.45
C THR A 216 -13.21 0.30 -11.16
N LYS A 217 -12.96 1.59 -10.94
CA LYS A 217 -11.63 2.10 -10.55
C LYS A 217 -11.19 1.62 -9.17
N ILE A 218 -12.10 1.60 -8.20
CA ILE A 218 -11.83 1.02 -6.87
C ILE A 218 -11.51 -0.48 -6.98
N ARG A 219 -12.24 -1.22 -7.83
CA ARG A 219 -11.98 -2.64 -8.10
C ARG A 219 -10.60 -2.86 -8.70
N ARG A 220 -10.18 -2.03 -9.66
CA ARG A 220 -8.82 -2.10 -10.24
C ARG A 220 -7.74 -1.87 -9.18
N LEU A 221 -7.91 -0.88 -8.30
CA LEU A 221 -6.99 -0.68 -7.18
C LEU A 221 -6.95 -1.91 -6.25
N ASN A 222 -8.10 -2.51 -5.92
CA ASN A 222 -8.16 -3.72 -5.10
C ASN A 222 -7.45 -4.92 -5.76
N LYS A 223 -7.64 -5.13 -7.07
CA LYS A 223 -6.93 -6.18 -7.83
C LYS A 223 -5.42 -5.96 -7.78
N TYR A 224 -4.96 -4.73 -8.01
CA TYR A 224 -3.54 -4.35 -7.90
C TYR A 224 -2.96 -4.63 -6.51
N MET A 225 -3.62 -4.17 -5.45
CA MET A 225 -3.15 -4.33 -4.06
C MET A 225 -3.09 -5.80 -3.62
N ASN A 226 -3.93 -6.67 -4.18
CA ASN A 226 -3.95 -8.11 -3.89
C ASN A 226 -3.09 -8.94 -4.87
N GLY A 227 -2.34 -8.31 -5.79
CA GLY A 227 -1.50 -9.01 -6.76
C GLY A 227 -2.28 -9.80 -7.82
N ILE A 228 -3.57 -9.51 -8.00
CA ILE A 228 -4.42 -10.11 -9.03
C ILE A 228 -4.13 -9.38 -10.34
N LYS A 229 -3.87 -10.11 -11.43
CA LYS A 229 -3.65 -9.50 -12.75
C LYS A 229 -4.83 -8.60 -13.13
N LEU A 230 -4.51 -7.37 -13.51
CA LEU A 230 -5.44 -6.34 -13.98
C LEU A 230 -6.02 -6.69 -15.36
#